data_AF-A0A1B7WM41-F1
#
_entry.id   AF-A0A1B7WM41-F1
#
_cell.length_a   1.000
_cell.length_b   1.000
_cell.length_c   1.000
_cell.angle_alpha   90.00
_cell.angle_beta   90.00
_cell.angle_gamma   90.00
#
_symmetry.space_group_name_H-M   'P 1'
#
loop_
_entity.id
_entity.type
_entity.pdbx_description
1 polymer ?
#
loop_
_entity_poly.entity_id
_entity_poly.type
_entity_poly.pdbx_seq_one_letter_code
_entity_poly.pdbx_strand_id
1 'polypeptide(L)'
;MCLLHVTFHGAIFYPEALIRLINPAELYVQKSAEILRLISVSIMLYGFSSVYFQTIHGSGNTLHSMFIEFGIVIVYVVFCYLFIKVWNLDVYWIWTVEYIYFILMGLASISYLRLYDWKKKIV
;
A
#
# COMPACT_ATOMS: atom_id res chain seq x y z
N MET A 1 -6.02 -13.49 6.25
CA MET A 1 -5.25 -13.68 5.00
C MET A 1 -5.94 -14.58 3.97
N CYS A 2 -6.52 -15.73 4.34
CA CYS A 2 -7.28 -16.57 3.39
C CYS A 2 -8.47 -15.85 2.74
N LEU A 3 -9.22 -15.04 3.50
CA LEU A 3 -10.35 -14.26 2.95
C LEU A 3 -9.90 -13.26 1.86
N LEU A 4 -8.78 -12.56 2.08
CA LEU A 4 -8.25 -11.59 1.12
C LEU A 4 -7.86 -12.27 -0.20
N HIS A 5 -7.19 -13.43 -0.16
CA HIS A 5 -6.82 -14.15 -1.38
C HIS A 5 -8.05 -14.64 -2.14
N VAL A 6 -9.09 -15.08 -1.41
CA VAL A 6 -10.34 -15.57 -2.00
C VAL A 6 -11.17 -14.44 -2.59
N THR A 7 -11.24 -13.26 -1.96
CA THR A 7 -12.03 -12.14 -2.50
C THR A 7 -11.30 -11.34 -3.57
N PHE A 8 -9.96 -11.25 -3.49
CA PHE A 8 -9.17 -10.41 -4.41
C PHE A 8 -8.69 -11.13 -5.68
N HIS A 9 -8.97 -12.43 -5.83
CA HIS A 9 -8.62 -13.20 -7.03
C HIS A 9 -9.16 -12.56 -8.31
N GLY A 10 -10.35 -11.96 -8.27
CA GLY A 10 -11.00 -11.33 -9.43
C GLY A 10 -10.19 -10.17 -10.02
N ALA A 11 -9.48 -9.41 -9.19
CA ALA A 11 -8.64 -8.30 -9.63
C ALA A 11 -7.35 -8.76 -10.32
N ILE A 12 -6.91 -10.00 -10.06
CA ILE A 12 -5.72 -10.59 -10.68
C ILE A 12 -6.07 -11.38 -11.94
N PHE A 13 -7.15 -12.18 -11.90
CA PHE A 13 -7.51 -13.09 -12.99
C PHE A 13 -8.43 -12.45 -14.05
N TYR A 14 -9.27 -11.48 -13.68
CA TYR A 14 -10.23 -10.86 -14.60
C TYR A 14 -10.26 -9.31 -14.48
N PRO A 15 -9.10 -8.63 -14.55
CA PRO A 15 -9.03 -7.18 -14.37
C PRO A 15 -9.82 -6.41 -15.44
N GLU A 16 -9.84 -6.89 -16.69
CA GLU A 16 -10.53 -6.23 -17.80
C GLU A 16 -12.06 -6.27 -17.63
N ALA A 17 -12.60 -7.37 -17.09
CA ALA A 17 -14.02 -7.48 -16.81
C ALA A 17 -14.47 -6.50 -15.71
N LEU A 18 -13.64 -6.32 -14.68
CA LEU A 18 -13.87 -5.34 -13.62
C LEU A 18 -13.79 -3.90 -14.14
N ILE A 19 -12.78 -3.60 -14.98
CA ILE A 19 -12.63 -2.26 -15.55
C ILE A 19 -13.78 -1.94 -16.52
N ARG A 20 -14.23 -2.91 -17.33
CA ARG A 20 -15.37 -2.72 -18.26
C ARG A 20 -16.69 -2.44 -17.55
N LEU A 21 -16.85 -2.90 -16.31
CA LEU A 21 -18.03 -2.56 -15.49
C LEU A 21 -18.08 -1.06 -15.14
N ILE A 22 -16.91 -0.42 -15.01
CA ILE A 22 -16.77 0.97 -14.57
C ILE A 22 -16.63 1.90 -15.78
N ASN A 23 -15.86 1.49 -16.79
CA ASN A 23 -15.57 2.28 -17.97
C ASN A 23 -15.74 1.45 -19.26
N PRO A 24 -16.76 1.73 -20.08
CA PRO A 24 -17.00 1.01 -21.33
C PRO A 24 -16.07 1.44 -22.47
N ALA A 25 -15.30 2.52 -22.32
CA ALA A 25 -14.42 3.02 -23.39
C ALA A 25 -13.17 2.15 -23.56
N GLU A 26 -13.14 1.33 -24.62
CA GLU A 26 -12.11 0.30 -24.87
C GLU A 26 -10.67 0.83 -24.87
N LEU A 27 -10.47 2.09 -25.27
CA LEU A 27 -9.14 2.74 -25.35
C LEU A 27 -8.41 2.76 -24.00
N TYR A 28 -9.13 2.83 -22.88
CA TYR A 28 -8.55 2.91 -21.54
C TYR A 28 -8.57 1.58 -20.78
N VAL A 29 -9.35 0.60 -21.26
CA VAL A 29 -9.58 -0.66 -20.54
C VAL A 29 -8.28 -1.43 -20.33
N GLN A 30 -7.44 -1.55 -21.37
CA GLN A 30 -6.20 -2.33 -21.28
C GLN A 30 -5.20 -1.70 -20.30
N LYS A 31 -4.90 -0.40 -20.43
CA LYS A 31 -3.97 0.29 -19.52
C LYS A 31 -4.46 0.28 -18.08
N SER A 32 -5.75 0.50 -17.86
CA SER A 32 -6.33 0.45 -16.51
C SER A 32 -6.32 -0.98 -15.93
N ALA A 33 -6.52 -2.01 -16.74
CA ALA A 33 -6.45 -3.40 -16.29
C ALA A 33 -5.01 -3.80 -15.88
N GLU A 34 -4.00 -3.34 -16.62
CA GLU A 34 -2.59 -3.55 -16.26
C GLU A 34 -2.23 -2.88 -14.93
N ILE A 35 -2.67 -1.63 -14.74
CA ILE A 35 -2.49 -0.89 -13.49
C ILE A 35 -3.22 -1.59 -12.34
N LEU A 36 -4.47 -2.03 -12.56
CA LEU A 36 -5.24 -2.76 -11.55
C LEU A 36 -4.51 -4.03 -11.10
N ARG A 37 -3.94 -4.78 -12.05
CA ARG A 37 -3.17 -5.98 -11.74
C ARG A 37 -1.90 -5.64 -10.94
N LEU A 38 -1.21 -4.55 -11.28
CA LEU A 38 -0.04 -4.07 -10.54
C LEU A 38 -0.40 -3.70 -9.10
N ILE A 39 -1.47 -2.94 -8.89
CA ILE A 39 -1.92 -2.51 -7.55
C ILE A 39 -2.47 -3.69 -6.75
N SER A 40 -3.11 -4.66 -7.40
CA SER A 40 -3.65 -5.83 -6.70
C SER A 40 -2.59 -6.59 -5.92
N VAL A 41 -1.38 -6.69 -6.46
CA VAL A 41 -0.24 -7.31 -5.77
C VAL A 41 0.26 -6.42 -4.62
N SER A 42 0.26 -5.10 -4.75
CA SER A 42 0.66 -4.20 -3.67
C SER A 42 -0.31 -4.24 -2.48
N ILE A 43 -1.62 -4.41 -2.75
CA ILE A 43 -2.64 -4.58 -1.70
C ILE A 43 -2.42 -5.87 -0.89
N MET A 44 -1.87 -6.92 -1.50
CA MET A 44 -1.48 -8.12 -0.75
C MET A 44 -0.39 -7.80 0.26
N LEU A 45 0.64 -7.04 -0.13
CA LEU A 45 1.69 -6.56 0.77
C LEU A 45 1.11 -5.67 1.87
N TYR A 46 0.21 -4.75 1.53
CA TYR A 46 -0.51 -3.94 2.50
C TYR A 46 -1.28 -4.80 3.52
N GLY A 47 -1.87 -5.92 3.10
CA GLY A 47 -2.52 -6.87 4.00
C GLY A 47 -1.58 -7.42 5.09
N PHE A 48 -0.28 -7.58 4.81
CA PHE A 48 0.71 -7.94 5.83
C PHE A 48 1.10 -6.73 6.69
N SER A 49 1.46 -5.61 6.06
CA SER A 49 1.93 -4.41 6.76
C SER A 49 0.87 -3.81 7.70
N SER A 50 -0.40 -3.82 7.27
CA SER A 50 -1.52 -3.25 7.99
C SER A 50 -1.76 -3.95 9.34
N VAL A 51 -1.56 -5.26 9.45
CA VAL A 51 -1.73 -5.98 10.72
C VAL A 51 -0.76 -5.44 11.79
N TYR A 52 0.50 -5.24 11.43
CA TYR A 52 1.50 -4.69 12.34
C TYR A 52 1.21 -3.22 12.67
N PHE A 53 0.88 -2.41 11.67
CA PHE A 53 0.56 -1.00 11.88
C PHE A 53 -0.66 -0.81 12.78
N GLN A 54 -1.73 -1.58 12.54
CA GLN A 54 -2.94 -1.55 13.38
C GLN A 54 -2.68 -2.06 14.80
N THR A 55 -1.73 -2.97 14.99
CA THR A 55 -1.32 -3.41 16.33
C THR A 55 -0.68 -2.25 17.12
N ILE A 56 0.17 -1.44 16.47
CA ILE A 56 0.75 -0.25 17.10
C ILE A 56 -0.34 0.78 17.40
N HIS A 57 -1.21 1.03 16.44
CA HIS A 57 -2.32 1.98 16.60
C HIS A 57 -3.25 1.57 17.76
N GLY A 58 -3.57 0.28 17.86
CA GLY A 58 -4.40 -0.29 18.94
C GLY A 58 -3.71 -0.41 20.30
N SER A 59 -2.38 -0.30 20.37
CA SER A 59 -1.61 -0.36 21.64
C SER A 59 -1.73 0.89 22.52
N GLY A 60 -2.46 1.92 22.06
CA GLY A 60 -2.62 3.17 22.80
C GLY A 60 -1.38 4.06 22.78
N ASN A 61 -0.45 3.82 21.83
CA ASN A 61 0.68 4.69 21.55
C ASN A 61 0.51 5.48 20.24
N THR A 62 -0.58 6.25 20.17
CA THR A 62 -1.04 6.94 18.95
C THR A 62 -0.04 7.98 18.43
N LEU A 63 0.72 8.62 19.31
CA LEU A 63 1.74 9.59 18.90
C LEU A 63 2.88 8.92 18.11
N HIS A 64 3.32 7.74 18.53
CA HIS A 64 4.38 7.03 17.81
C HIS A 64 3.89 6.47 16.47
N SER A 65 2.66 5.95 16.40
CA SER A 65 2.08 5.55 15.11
C SER A 65 1.92 6.74 14.16
N MET A 66 1.51 7.90 14.68
CA MET A 66 1.40 9.15 13.90
C MET A 66 2.75 9.58 13.33
N PHE A 67 3.84 9.55 14.10
CA PHE A 67 5.16 9.92 13.60
C PHE A 67 5.66 8.95 12.51
N ILE A 68 5.43 7.64 12.69
CA ILE A 68 5.77 6.64 11.68
C ILE A 68 4.99 6.92 10.39
N GLU A 69 3.67 7.09 10.48
CA GLU A 69 2.81 7.36 9.33
C GLU A 69 3.19 8.66 8.61
N PHE A 70 3.38 9.75 9.36
CA PHE A 70 3.79 11.03 8.81
C PHE A 70 5.12 10.95 8.06
N GLY A 71 6.11 10.24 8.62
CA GLY A 71 7.39 10.01 7.96
C GLY A 71 7.26 9.23 6.65
N ILE A 72 6.43 8.19 6.64
CA ILE A 72 6.18 7.38 5.44
C ILE A 72 5.46 8.21 4.36
N VAL A 73 4.46 9.01 4.74
CA VAL A 73 3.73 9.89 3.81
C VAL A 73 4.66 10.93 3.19
N ILE A 74 5.59 11.51 3.96
CA ILE A 74 6.60 12.41 3.40
C ILE A 74 7.42 11.70 2.33
N VAL A 75 7.96 10.51 2.64
CA VAL A 75 8.76 9.74 1.69
C VAL A 75 7.94 9.40 0.44
N TYR A 76 6.68 9.00 0.61
CA TYR A 76 5.76 8.74 -0.49
C TYR A 76 5.60 9.94 -1.42
N VAL A 77 5.33 11.13 -0.87
CA VAL A 77 5.15 12.35 -1.67
C VAL A 77 6.44 12.72 -2.41
N VAL A 78 7.61 12.55 -1.79
CA VAL A 78 8.90 12.76 -2.45
C VAL A 78 9.07 11.82 -3.65
N PHE A 79 8.82 10.51 -3.48
CA PHE A 79 8.93 9.56 -4.59
C PHE A 79 7.91 9.82 -5.70
N CYS A 80 6.67 10.19 -5.36
CA CYS A 80 5.67 10.63 -6.33
C CYS A 80 6.18 11.82 -7.16
N TYR A 81 6.74 12.84 -6.50
CA TYR A 81 7.32 14.00 -7.19
C TYR A 81 8.47 13.61 -8.12
N LEU A 82 9.38 12.74 -7.67
CA LEU A 82 10.49 12.25 -8.48
C LEU A 82 10.00 11.46 -9.71
N PHE A 83 9.04 10.56 -9.52
CA PHE A 83 8.50 9.71 -10.58
C PHE A 83 7.78 10.53 -11.66
N ILE A 84 6.99 11.53 -11.25
CA ILE A 84 6.19 12.35 -12.16
C ILE A 84 7.04 13.45 -12.82
N LYS A 85 7.77 14.24 -12.03
CA LYS A 85 8.41 15.47 -12.52
C LYS A 85 9.83 15.21 -13.01
N VAL A 86 10.62 14.40 -12.29
CA VAL A 86 12.05 14.23 -12.61
C VAL A 86 12.24 13.16 -13.67
N TRP A 87 11.64 11.99 -13.48
CA TRP A 87 11.80 10.86 -14.40
C TRP A 87 10.72 10.77 -15.48
N ASN A 88 9.63 11.52 -15.36
CA ASN A 88 8.53 11.55 -16.32
C ASN A 88 8.04 10.15 -16.72
N LEU A 89 7.88 9.29 -15.71
CA LEU A 89 7.48 7.91 -15.92
C LEU A 89 6.02 7.82 -16.38
N ASP A 90 5.70 6.79 -17.17
CA ASP A 90 4.32 6.46 -17.50
C ASP A 90 3.51 6.18 -16.22
N VAL A 91 2.20 6.43 -16.29
CA VAL A 91 1.26 6.22 -15.16
C VAL A 91 1.40 4.82 -14.56
N TYR A 92 1.63 3.80 -15.39
CA TYR A 92 1.87 2.43 -14.94
C TYR A 92 3.02 2.34 -13.92
N TRP A 93 4.15 2.96 -14.21
CA TRP A 93 5.33 2.93 -13.36
C TRP A 93 5.19 3.84 -12.14
N ILE A 94 4.45 4.95 -12.25
CA ILE A 94 4.19 5.83 -11.10
C ILE A 94 3.50 5.05 -9.97
N TRP A 95 2.56 4.16 -10.29
CA TRP A 95 1.86 3.31 -9.32
C TRP A 95 2.77 2.36 -8.53
N THR A 96 4.02 2.13 -8.95
CA THR A 96 4.98 1.36 -8.14
C THR A 96 5.33 2.04 -6.82
N VAL A 97 5.04 3.33 -6.67
CA VAL A 97 5.23 4.08 -5.41
C VAL A 97 4.42 3.48 -4.24
N GLU A 98 3.29 2.82 -4.53
CA GLU A 98 2.50 2.09 -3.52
C GLU A 98 3.31 0.98 -2.84
N TYR A 99 4.19 0.31 -3.59
CA TYR A 99 5.07 -0.71 -3.02
C TYR A 99 6.04 -0.11 -2.01
N ILE A 100 6.62 1.05 -2.34
CA ILE A 100 7.53 1.78 -1.44
C ILE A 100 6.78 2.12 -0.15
N TYR A 101 5.56 2.65 -0.27
CA TYR A 101 4.72 2.99 0.86
C TYR A 101 4.44 1.78 1.78
N PHE A 102 3.90 0.69 1.23
CA PHE A 102 3.53 -0.48 2.03
C PHE A 102 4.72 -1.22 2.62
N ILE A 103 5.87 -1.27 1.91
CA ILE A 103 7.10 -1.88 2.41
C ILE A 103 7.66 -1.05 3.56
N LEU A 104 7.76 0.28 3.40
CA LEU A 104 8.24 1.16 4.46
C LEU A 104 7.33 1.11 5.68
N MET A 105 6.02 1.11 5.49
CA MET A 105 5.04 0.93 6.57
C MET A 105 5.23 -0.40 7.28
N GLY A 106 5.38 -1.50 6.54
CA GLY A 106 5.61 -2.82 7.12
C GLY A 106 6.91 -2.87 7.92
N LEU A 107 8.02 -2.41 7.33
CA LEU A 107 9.34 -2.41 7.98
C LEU A 107 9.38 -1.51 9.22
N ALA A 108 8.84 -0.29 9.14
CA ALA A 108 8.78 0.62 10.27
C ALA A 108 7.90 0.06 11.40
N SER A 109 6.76 -0.54 11.05
CA SER A 109 5.86 -1.13 12.05
C SER A 109 6.48 -2.37 12.71
N ILE A 110 7.08 -3.27 11.93
CA ILE A 110 7.73 -4.48 12.44
C ILE A 110 8.95 -4.13 13.30
N SER A 111 9.76 -3.15 12.89
CA SER A 111 10.93 -2.70 13.64
C SER A 111 10.54 -2.00 14.94
N TYR A 112 9.57 -1.09 14.91
CA TYR A 112 9.05 -0.44 16.11
C TYR A 112 8.54 -1.48 17.11
N LEU A 113 7.79 -2.45 16.61
CA LEU A 113 7.37 -3.57 17.45
C LEU A 113 8.65 -4.27 17.97
N ARG A 114 9.45 -4.93 17.15
CA ARG A 114 10.53 -5.81 17.66
C ARG A 114 11.54 -5.13 18.58
N LEU A 115 11.82 -3.85 18.39
CA LEU A 115 12.88 -3.13 19.08
C LEU A 115 12.40 -2.35 20.31
N TYR A 116 11.13 -1.99 20.37
CA TYR A 116 10.60 -1.17 21.46
C TYR A 116 9.82 -2.04 22.44
N ASP A 117 10.08 -1.85 23.74
CA ASP A 117 9.41 -2.54 24.85
C ASP A 117 7.98 -1.98 25.01
N TRP A 118 7.14 -2.18 24.00
CA TRP A 118 5.79 -1.61 23.88
C TRP A 118 4.85 -2.04 25.01
N LYS A 119 5.24 -3.08 25.76
CA LYS A 119 4.50 -3.66 26.89
C LYS A 119 4.76 -2.95 28.22
N LYS A 120 5.81 -2.13 28.34
CA LYS A 120 6.16 -1.41 29.59
C LYS A 120 5.45 -0.07 29.70
N LYS A 121 4.16 -0.03 29.36
CA LYS A 121 3.31 1.09 29.80
C LYS A 121 2.82 0.74 31.20
N ILE A 122 3.60 1.16 32.20
CA ILE A 122 3.09 1.25 33.57
C ILE A 122 2.01 2.33 33.50
N VAL A 123 0.76 1.90 33.64
CA VAL A 123 -0.40 2.79 33.84
C VAL A 123 -0.24 3.48 35.18
#